data_AF-A0A1Y3XM46-F1
#
_entry.id   AF-A0A1Y3XM46-F1
#
_cell.length_a   1.000
_cell.length_b   1.000
_cell.length_c   1.000
_cell.angle_alpha   90.00
_cell.angle_beta   90.00
_cell.angle_gamma   90.00
#
_symmetry.space_group_name_H-M   'P 1'
#
loop_
_entity.id
_entity.type
_entity.pdbx_description
1 polymer ?
#
loop_
_entity_poly.entity_id
_entity_poly.type
_entity_poly.pdbx_seq_one_letter_code
_entity_poly.pdbx_strand_id
1 'polypeptide(L)'
;MENLRVPSSEEAREIGRKGGQKSAENRRRKRAIREICADLLAMEAPQGAAELGELTQVAQKLAEERGQPLDLYEAMTLAQVAQAMAGNTKAAVFVRDSAGDKPADDVQVSTGMTDADRQLMANVAARLQQKDKTRQE
;
A
#
# COMPACT_ATOMS: atom_id res chain seq x y z
N MET A 1 34.86 14.91 3.26
CA MET A 1 34.24 13.64 2.78
C MET A 1 35.08 12.42 3.19
N GLU A 2 35.74 12.44 4.34
CA GLU A 2 36.92 11.58 4.59
C GLU A 2 36.63 10.27 5.35
N ASN A 3 35.35 9.92 5.57
CA ASN A 3 34.96 8.79 6.44
C ASN A 3 34.27 7.61 5.73
N LEU A 4 34.16 7.63 4.39
CA LEU A 4 33.54 6.53 3.64
C LEU A 4 34.60 5.50 3.24
N ARG A 5 34.61 4.37 3.93
CA ARG A 5 35.40 3.18 3.56
C ARG A 5 34.61 2.32 2.57
N VAL A 6 35.22 2.02 1.42
CA VAL A 6 34.69 1.02 0.48
C VAL A 6 34.95 -0.38 1.06
N PRO A 7 33.92 -1.23 1.24
CA PRO A 7 34.11 -2.57 1.77
C PRO A 7 34.89 -3.46 0.79
N SER A 8 35.63 -4.43 1.32
CA SER A 8 36.20 -5.50 0.50
C SER A 8 35.10 -6.35 -0.15
N SER A 9 35.43 -7.10 -1.21
CA SER A 9 34.47 -8.00 -1.88
C SER A 9 33.83 -9.01 -0.91
N GLU A 10 34.62 -9.50 0.06
CA GLU A 10 34.14 -10.42 1.08
C GLU A 10 33.26 -9.74 2.13
N GLU A 11 33.66 -8.54 2.60
CA GLU A 11 32.86 -7.71 3.50
C GLU A 11 31.50 -7.35 2.87
N ALA A 12 31.49 -6.96 1.59
CA ALA A 12 30.27 -6.64 0.85
C ALA A 12 29.35 -7.86 0.71
N ARG A 13 29.89 -9.05 0.43
CA ARG A 13 29.12 -10.30 0.37
C ARG A 13 28.50 -10.65 1.72
N GLU A 14 29.26 -10.52 2.80
CA GLU A 14 28.78 -10.85 4.14
C GLU A 14 27.70 -9.86 4.61
N ILE A 15 27.88 -8.56 4.32
CA ILE A 15 26.87 -7.51 4.58
C ILE A 15 25.60 -7.80 3.77
N GLY A 16 25.74 -8.13 2.47
CA GLY A 16 24.60 -8.48 1.61
C GLY A 16 23.84 -9.71 2.12
N ARG A 17 24.56 -10.74 2.56
CA ARG A 17 23.96 -11.96 3.16
C ARG A 17 23.17 -11.62 4.42
N LYS A 18 23.76 -10.88 5.36
CA LYS A 18 23.09 -10.44 6.60
C LYS A 18 21.87 -9.56 6.31
N GLY A 19 21.99 -8.63 5.36
CA GLY A 19 20.89 -7.78 4.92
C GLY A 19 19.73 -8.59 4.30
N GLY A 20 20.06 -9.56 3.44
CA GLY A 20 19.08 -10.46 2.84
C GLY A 20 18.33 -11.30 3.87
N GLN A 21 19.04 -11.85 4.87
CA GLN A 21 18.45 -12.60 5.97
C GLN A 21 17.51 -11.74 6.82
N LYS A 22 17.98 -10.54 7.24
CA LYS A 22 17.14 -9.64 8.06
C LYS A 22 15.91 -9.16 7.30
N SER A 23 16.06 -8.89 6.01
CA SER A 23 14.96 -8.51 5.13
C SER A 23 13.94 -9.66 4.99
N ALA A 24 14.40 -10.91 4.86
CA ALA A 24 13.52 -12.07 4.82
C ALA A 24 12.77 -12.28 6.14
N GLU A 25 13.45 -12.14 7.29
CA GLU A 25 12.83 -12.16 8.62
C GLU A 25 11.74 -11.09 8.74
N ASN A 26 12.04 -9.84 8.37
CA ASN A 26 11.08 -8.75 8.40
C ASN A 26 9.88 -9.00 7.48
N ARG A 27 10.10 -9.58 6.28
CA ARG A 27 9.01 -9.97 5.38
C ARG A 27 8.13 -11.06 5.99
N ARG A 28 8.72 -12.07 6.63
CA ARG A 28 7.98 -13.13 7.34
C ARG A 28 7.15 -12.54 8.48
N ARG A 29 7.72 -11.66 9.30
CA ARG A 29 7.02 -10.97 10.38
C ARG A 29 5.85 -10.14 9.86
N LYS A 30 6.04 -9.37 8.78
CA LYS A 30 4.96 -8.59 8.16
C LYS A 30 3.84 -9.48 7.62
N ARG A 31 4.18 -10.65 7.06
CA ARG A 31 3.18 -11.64 6.63
C ARG A 31 2.37 -12.14 7.83
N ALA A 32 3.02 -12.54 8.92
CA ALA A 32 2.34 -12.98 10.13
C ALA A 32 1.41 -11.90 10.72
N ILE A 33 1.84 -10.64 10.75
CA ILE A 33 0.98 -9.52 11.19
C ILE A 33 -0.21 -9.35 10.25
N ARG A 34 -0.01 -9.45 8.92
CA ARG A 34 -1.12 -9.36 7.97
C ARG A 34 -2.15 -10.46 8.18
N GLU A 35 -1.70 -11.68 8.43
CA GLU A 35 -2.57 -12.83 8.73
C GLU A 35 -3.37 -12.56 10.01
N ILE A 36 -2.70 -12.16 11.10
CA ILE A 36 -3.36 -11.79 12.36
C ILE A 36 -4.39 -10.67 12.16
N CYS A 37 -4.05 -9.62 11.39
CA CYS A 37 -4.99 -8.54 11.12
C CYS A 37 -6.18 -9.01 10.28
N ALA A 38 -5.97 -9.90 9.31
CA ALA A 38 -7.05 -10.46 8.52
C ALA A 38 -8.01 -11.29 9.40
N ASP A 39 -7.46 -12.11 10.29
CA ASP A 39 -8.24 -12.90 11.23
C ASP A 39 -9.06 -12.00 12.16
N LEU A 40 -8.45 -10.95 12.71
CA LEU A 40 -9.14 -9.97 13.55
C LEU A 40 -10.25 -9.26 12.78
N LEU A 41 -9.99 -8.81 11.55
CA LEU A 41 -10.97 -8.05 10.77
C LEU A 41 -12.16 -8.91 10.31
N ALA A 42 -11.98 -10.23 10.20
CA ALA A 42 -13.04 -11.18 9.89
C ALA A 42 -13.91 -11.58 11.10
N MET A 43 -13.55 -11.13 12.32
CA MET A 43 -14.38 -11.36 13.50
C MET A 43 -15.66 -10.54 13.45
N GLU A 44 -16.73 -11.08 14.02
CA GLU A 44 -17.99 -10.37 14.22
C GLU A 44 -17.75 -9.05 14.97
N ALA A 45 -18.29 -7.97 14.42
CA ALA A 45 -18.20 -6.65 15.01
C ALA A 45 -19.05 -6.59 16.30
N PRO A 46 -18.50 -6.12 17.42
CA PRO A 46 -19.29 -5.90 18.63
C PRO A 46 -20.46 -4.95 18.37
N GLN A 47 -21.57 -5.16 19.07
CA GLN A 47 -22.67 -4.20 19.04
C GLN A 47 -22.17 -2.82 19.48
N GLY A 48 -22.49 -1.79 18.70
CA GLY A 48 -22.06 -0.41 18.97
C GLY A 48 -20.57 -0.15 18.73
N ALA A 49 -19.86 -1.01 17.99
CA ALA A 49 -18.44 -0.82 17.67
C ALA A 49 -18.13 0.50 16.94
N ALA A 50 -19.13 1.12 16.30
CA ALA A 50 -19.00 2.43 15.67
C ALA A 50 -20.30 3.25 15.79
N GLU A 51 -20.18 4.57 15.89
CA GLU A 51 -21.30 5.48 15.70
C GLU A 51 -21.57 5.67 14.19
N LEU A 52 -22.56 4.94 13.68
CA LEU A 52 -22.92 4.94 12.26
C LEU A 52 -24.06 5.92 11.92
N GLY A 53 -24.73 6.51 12.92
CA GLY A 53 -25.85 7.43 12.70
C GLY A 53 -26.92 6.83 11.79
N GLU A 54 -27.29 7.53 10.71
CA GLU A 54 -28.26 7.07 9.72
C GLU A 54 -27.83 5.78 8.99
N LEU A 55 -26.53 5.49 8.90
CA LEU A 55 -26.01 4.26 8.29
C LEU A 55 -26.21 3.01 9.16
N THR A 56 -26.67 3.15 10.41
CA THR A 56 -26.98 1.99 11.27
C THR A 56 -28.02 1.08 10.62
N GLN A 57 -29.03 1.65 9.95
CA GLN A 57 -30.07 0.89 9.25
C GLN A 57 -29.53 0.22 7.99
N VAL A 58 -28.57 0.86 7.31
CA VAL A 58 -27.86 0.27 6.17
C VAL A 58 -27.04 -0.94 6.61
N ALA A 59 -26.32 -0.81 7.73
CA ALA A 59 -25.56 -1.91 8.33
C ALA A 59 -26.47 -3.10 8.67
N GLN A 60 -27.60 -2.86 9.33
CA GLN A 60 -28.56 -3.90 9.68
C GLN A 60 -29.09 -4.63 8.44
N LYS A 61 -29.51 -3.91 7.40
CA LYS A 61 -29.98 -4.52 6.16
C LYS A 61 -28.90 -5.37 5.48
N LEU A 62 -27.66 -4.88 5.44
CA LEU A 62 -26.56 -5.62 4.83
C LEU A 62 -26.31 -6.96 5.56
N ALA A 63 -26.37 -6.95 6.89
CA ALA A 63 -26.25 -8.17 7.69
C ALA A 63 -27.42 -9.14 7.46
N GLU A 64 -28.64 -8.62 7.40
CA GLU A 64 -29.85 -9.41 7.13
C GLU A 64 -29.81 -10.06 5.74
N GLU A 65 -29.44 -9.30 4.70
CA GLU A 65 -29.34 -9.79 3.32
C GLU A 65 -28.26 -10.86 3.15
N ARG A 66 -27.12 -10.72 3.83
CA ARG A 66 -26.07 -11.75 3.86
C ARG A 66 -26.39 -12.93 4.77
N GLY A 67 -27.33 -12.78 5.70
CA GLY A 67 -27.58 -13.75 6.77
C GLY A 67 -26.39 -13.94 7.72
N GLN A 68 -25.51 -12.94 7.81
CA GLN A 68 -24.31 -12.95 8.65
C GLN A 68 -24.15 -11.58 9.32
N PRO A 69 -23.67 -11.53 10.58
CA PRO A 69 -23.38 -10.25 11.20
C PRO A 69 -22.24 -9.54 10.46
N LEU A 70 -22.15 -8.22 10.63
CA LEU A 70 -21.02 -7.47 10.09
C LEU A 70 -19.72 -7.96 10.72
N ASP A 71 -18.68 -8.05 9.90
CA ASP A 71 -17.33 -8.17 10.42
C ASP A 71 -16.74 -6.79 10.79
N LEU A 72 -15.61 -6.81 11.48
CA LEU A 72 -14.90 -5.58 11.88
C LEU A 72 -14.42 -4.76 10.67
N TYR A 73 -14.15 -5.39 9.53
CA TYR A 73 -13.75 -4.70 8.31
C TYR A 73 -14.89 -3.83 7.75
N GLU A 74 -16.08 -4.41 7.66
CA GLU A 74 -17.30 -3.76 7.19
C GLU A 74 -17.71 -2.64 8.15
N ALA A 75 -17.71 -2.90 9.45
CA ALA A 75 -18.03 -1.90 10.47
C ALA A 75 -17.07 -0.70 10.41
N MET A 76 -15.75 -0.94 10.27
CA MET A 76 -14.76 0.12 10.12
C MET A 76 -14.98 0.93 8.84
N THR A 77 -15.30 0.26 7.73
CA THR A 77 -15.56 0.93 6.45
C THR A 77 -16.79 1.83 6.53
N LEU A 78 -17.89 1.34 7.12
CA LEU A 78 -19.09 2.14 7.35
C LEU A 78 -18.83 3.34 8.26
N ALA A 79 -18.00 3.19 9.29
CA ALA A 79 -17.59 4.30 10.14
C ALA A 79 -16.82 5.38 9.37
N GLN A 80 -15.94 4.99 8.44
CA GLN A 80 -15.26 5.95 7.56
C GLN A 80 -16.26 6.67 6.63
N VAL A 81 -17.27 5.97 6.10
CA VAL A 81 -18.34 6.60 5.31
C VAL A 81 -19.13 7.61 6.16
N ALA A 82 -19.53 7.23 7.38
CA ALA A 82 -20.24 8.13 8.29
C ALA A 82 -19.43 9.40 8.59
N GLN A 83 -18.13 9.25 8.87
CA GLN A 83 -17.22 10.37 9.09
C GLN A 83 -17.07 11.25 7.84
N ALA A 84 -16.97 10.64 6.65
CA ALA A 84 -16.91 11.37 5.39
C ALA A 84 -18.17 12.21 5.16
N MET A 85 -19.36 11.64 5.41
CA MET A 85 -20.65 12.35 5.33
C MET A 85 -20.74 13.51 6.33
N ALA A 86 -20.12 13.37 7.51
CA ALA A 86 -20.00 14.43 8.51
C ALA A 86 -18.96 15.51 8.17
N GLY A 87 -18.32 15.44 6.99
CA GLY A 87 -17.35 16.43 6.50
C GLY A 87 -15.89 16.12 6.82
N ASN A 88 -15.56 14.92 7.33
CA ASN A 88 -14.17 14.52 7.53
C ASN A 88 -13.49 14.23 6.18
N THR A 89 -12.68 15.18 5.71
CA THR A 89 -12.02 15.11 4.41
C THR A 89 -11.02 13.95 4.27
N LYS A 90 -10.36 13.53 5.35
CA LYS A 90 -9.45 12.38 5.32
C LYS A 90 -10.22 11.07 5.14
N ALA A 91 -11.35 10.92 5.83
CA ALA A 91 -12.23 9.78 5.66
C ALA A 91 -12.82 9.73 4.24
N ALA A 92 -13.20 10.90 3.70
CA ALA A 92 -13.67 11.01 2.31
C ALA A 92 -12.60 10.56 1.29
N VAL A 93 -11.33 10.96 1.49
CA VAL A 93 -10.21 10.49 0.66
C VAL A 93 -10.01 8.98 0.79
N PHE A 94 -10.04 8.44 2.00
CA PHE A 94 -9.92 6.99 2.22
C PHE A 94 -11.03 6.22 1.47
N VAL A 95 -12.30 6.61 1.65
CA VAL A 95 -13.45 5.97 1.00
C VAL A 95 -13.33 6.05 -0.52
N ARG A 96 -13.00 7.23 -1.07
CA ARG A 96 -12.79 7.43 -2.51
C ARG A 96 -11.69 6.52 -3.06
N ASP A 97 -10.51 6.52 -2.42
CA ASP A 97 -9.36 5.75 -2.90
C ASP A 97 -9.62 4.23 -2.79
N SER A 98 -10.33 3.80 -1.74
CA SER A 98 -10.78 2.41 -1.58
C SER A 98 -11.84 2.00 -2.59
N ALA A 99 -12.66 2.93 -3.09
CA ALA A 99 -13.61 2.68 -4.18
C ALA A 99 -12.94 2.59 -5.56
N GLY A 100 -11.65 2.94 -5.67
CA GLY A 100 -10.89 2.93 -6.92
C GLY A 100 -10.88 4.27 -7.66
N ASP A 101 -11.54 5.29 -7.13
CA ASP A 101 -11.64 6.63 -7.72
C ASP A 101 -10.41 7.51 -7.42
N LYS A 102 -9.23 6.88 -7.29
CA LYS A 102 -8.00 7.63 -7.02
C LYS A 102 -7.70 8.50 -8.25
N PRO A 103 -7.65 9.83 -8.12
CA PRO A 103 -7.19 10.68 -9.21
C PRO A 103 -5.82 10.17 -9.67
N ALA A 104 -5.57 10.17 -10.98
CA ALA A 104 -4.24 9.83 -11.48
C ALA A 104 -3.22 10.66 -10.69
N ASP A 105 -2.30 9.99 -10.00
CA ASP A 105 -1.14 10.66 -9.43
C ASP A 105 -0.35 11.15 -10.64
N ASP A 106 -0.63 12.38 -11.08
CA ASP A 106 0.19 13.09 -12.05
C ASP A 106 1.52 13.33 -11.33
N VAL A 107 2.40 12.33 -11.39
CA VAL A 107 3.75 12.44 -10.90
C VAL A 107 4.39 13.49 -11.80
N GLN A 108 4.37 14.74 -11.36
CA GLN A 108 5.17 15.81 -11.95
C GLN A 108 6.64 15.44 -11.74
N VAL A 109 7.21 14.65 -12.66
CA VAL A 109 8.65 14.33 -12.76
C VAL A 109 9.45 15.58 -13.22
N SER A 110 8.87 16.77 -13.16
CA SER A 110 9.47 17.99 -13.72
C SER A 110 10.28 18.82 -12.74
N THR A 111 10.20 18.57 -11.43
CA THR A 111 10.93 19.38 -10.42
C THR A 111 11.99 18.55 -9.70
N GLY A 112 13.21 18.52 -10.25
CA GLY A 112 14.39 17.93 -9.56
C GLY A 112 15.33 17.08 -10.41
N MET A 113 15.09 16.92 -11.71
CA MET A 113 16.01 16.15 -12.57
C MET A 113 17.36 16.85 -12.71
N THR A 114 18.41 16.18 -12.20
CA THR A 114 19.79 16.53 -12.49
C THR A 114 20.19 16.05 -13.88
N ASP A 115 21.31 16.53 -14.40
CA ASP A 115 21.83 16.06 -15.69
C ASP A 115 22.15 14.56 -15.69
N ALA A 116 22.51 14.02 -14.52
CA ALA A 116 22.73 12.58 -14.34
C ALA A 116 21.43 11.77 -14.54
N ASP A 117 20.30 12.29 -14.07
CA ASP A 117 18.99 11.63 -14.22
C ASP A 117 18.55 11.64 -15.69
N ARG A 118 18.77 12.76 -16.40
CA ARG A 118 18.53 12.84 -17.85
C ARG A 118 19.37 11.83 -18.63
N GLN A 119 20.65 11.70 -18.28
CA GLN A 119 21.55 10.75 -18.93
C GLN A 119 21.16 9.30 -18.64
N LEU A 120 20.74 8.99 -17.41
CA LEU A 120 20.25 7.66 -17.04
C LEU A 120 19.01 7.30 -17.87
N MET A 121 18.07 8.23 -18.02
CA MET A 121 16.84 8.01 -18.81
C MET A 121 17.14 7.80 -20.29
N ALA A 122 18.08 8.56 -20.86
CA ALA A 122 18.53 8.36 -22.24
C ALA A 122 19.16 6.96 -22.43
N ASN A 123 20.00 6.53 -21.49
CA ASN A 123 20.63 5.21 -21.54
C ASN A 123 19.61 4.07 -21.39
N VAL A 124 18.61 4.24 -20.51
CA VAL A 124 17.51 3.27 -20.34
C VAL A 124 16.65 3.16 -21.60
N ALA A 125 16.30 4.30 -22.21
CA ALA A 125 15.55 4.33 -23.46
C ALA A 125 16.29 3.61 -24.60
N ALA A 126 17.61 3.85 -24.75
CA ALA A 126 18.43 3.18 -25.75
C ALA A 126 18.47 1.65 -25.55
N ARG A 127 18.54 1.17 -24.31
CA ARG A 127 18.52 -0.27 -24.00
C ARG A 127 17.18 -0.93 -24.31
N LEU A 128 16.08 -0.24 -24.05
CA LEU A 128 14.74 -0.75 -24.38
C LEU A 128 14.56 -0.88 -25.89
N GLN A 129 14.97 0.14 -26.66
CA GLN A 129 14.95 0.09 -28.13
C GLN A 129 15.85 -1.00 -28.72
N GLN A 130 17.03 -1.23 -28.13
CA GLN A 130 17.90 -2.33 -28.53
C GLN A 130 17.25 -3.68 -28.26
N LYS A 131 16.63 -3.87 -27.09
CA LYS A 131 15.97 -5.12 -26.70
C LYS A 131 14.76 -5.43 -27.58
N ASP A 132 14.03 -4.42 -28.03
CA ASP A 132 12.93 -4.57 -28.99
C ASP A 132 13.43 -4.93 -30.39
N LYS A 133 14.59 -4.40 -30.82
CA LYS A 133 15.27 -4.81 -32.06
C LYS A 133 15.73 -6.27 -32.02
N THR A 134 16.32 -6.72 -30.91
CA THR A 134 16.81 -8.11 -30.77
C THR A 134 15.68 -9.14 -30.64
N ARG A 135 14.43 -8.71 -30.47
CA ARG A 135 13.25 -9.58 -30.38
C ARG A 135 12.53 -9.75 -31.72
N GLN A 136 12.89 -8.96 -32.73
CA GLN A 136 12.30 -8.98 -34.08
C GLN A 136 13.19 -9.65 -35.14
N GLU A 137 14.38 -10.13 -34.75
CA GLU A 137 15.25 -11.04 -35.52
C GLU A 137 15.14 -12.47 -34.96
#